data_AF-A0A952FDE0-F1
#
_entry.id   AF-A0A952FDE0-F1
#
_cell.length_a   1.000
_cell.length_b   1.000
_cell.length_c   1.000
_cell.angle_alpha   90.00
_cell.angle_beta   90.00
_cell.angle_gamma   90.00
#
_symmetry.space_group_name_H-M   'P 1'
#
loop_
_entity.id
_entity.type
_entity.pdbx_description
1 polymer ?
#
loop_
_entity_poly.entity_id
_entity_poly.type
_entity_poly.pdbx_seq_one_letter_code
_entity_poly.pdbx_strand_id
1 'polypeptide(L)'
;IPRLEEFKPEMIFISAGFDAHRDDDLGQMGLVEQDYAWITQRLKDVANRHSKGRIVSSLEGGYNLNALARSVEAHIRVLADL
;
A
#
# COMPACT_ATOMS: atom_id res chain seq x y z
N ILE A 1 11.55 -1.83 6.47
CA ILE A 1 11.06 -2.60 7.65
C ILE A 1 11.87 -2.32 8.92
N PRO A 2 13.21 -2.49 8.99
CA PRO A 2 13.95 -2.37 10.25
C PRO A 2 13.69 -1.06 11.02
N ARG A 3 13.63 0.08 10.32
CA ARG A 3 13.33 1.39 10.91
C ARG A 3 11.93 1.47 11.53
N LEU A 4 10.93 0.80 10.96
CA LEU A 4 9.57 0.76 11.52
C LEU A 4 9.52 -0.10 12.80
N GLU A 5 10.26 -1.21 12.83
CA GLU A 5 10.37 -2.07 14.01
C GLU A 5 11.08 -1.37 15.17
N GLU A 6 12.09 -0.55 14.86
CA GLU A 6 12.80 0.29 15.84
C GLU A 6 11.92 1.43 16.35
N PHE A 7 11.21 2.12 15.45
CA PHE A 7 10.36 3.26 15.78
C PHE A 7 9.10 2.87 16.57
N LYS A 8 8.55 1.66 16.35
CA LYS A 8 7.35 1.14 17.01
C LYS A 8 6.14 2.09 16.88
N PRO A 9 5.65 2.33 15.65
CA PRO A 9 4.60 3.31 15.42
C PRO A 9 3.33 2.96 16.18
N GLU A 10 2.69 3.96 16.78
CA GLU A 10 1.37 3.80 17.40
C GLU A 10 0.24 3.84 16.37
N MET A 11 0.49 4.33 15.15
CA MET A 11 -0.45 4.33 14.03
C MET A 11 0.33 4.50 12.73
N ILE A 12 -0.15 3.91 11.64
CA ILE A 12 0.45 4.08 10.31
C ILE A 12 -0.51 4.87 9.41
N PHE A 13 0.03 5.90 8.76
CA PHE A 13 -0.66 6.65 7.69
C PHE A 13 0.04 6.34 6.36
N ILE A 14 -0.74 5.95 5.36
CA ILE A 14 -0.23 5.59 4.02
C ILE A 14 -0.73 6.65 3.03
N SER A 15 0.24 7.30 2.37
CA SER A 15 0.01 8.09 1.15
C SER A 15 0.05 7.10 -0.01
N ALA A 16 -1.12 6.61 -0.45
CA ALA A 16 -1.25 5.47 -1.35
C ALA A 16 -1.38 5.92 -2.81
N GLY A 17 -0.24 6.11 -3.45
CA GLY A 17 -0.13 6.31 -4.91
C GLY A 17 0.07 5.01 -5.66
N PHE A 18 -0.59 4.87 -6.81
CA PHE A 18 -0.55 3.69 -7.69
C PHE A 18 0.02 4.01 -9.08
N ASP A 19 0.71 5.15 -9.22
CA ASP A 19 1.38 5.62 -10.45
C ASP A 19 2.70 4.90 -10.75
N ALA A 20 3.26 4.17 -9.78
CA ALA A 20 4.39 3.27 -10.01
C ALA A 20 4.02 1.99 -10.81
N HIS A 21 2.74 1.79 -11.13
CA HIS A 21 2.26 0.63 -11.87
C HIS A 21 2.85 0.62 -13.29
N ARG A 22 3.18 -0.55 -13.83
CA ARG A 22 3.82 -0.70 -15.15
C ARG A 22 3.02 -0.12 -16.33
N ASP A 23 1.70 -0.07 -16.18
CA ASP A 23 0.75 0.46 -17.18
C ASP A 23 0.52 1.97 -17.00
N ASP A 24 1.11 2.61 -15.99
CA ASP A 24 1.00 4.04 -15.77
C ASP A 24 2.16 4.78 -16.47
N ASP A 25 1.80 5.72 -17.34
CA ASP A 25 2.76 6.42 -18.21
C ASP A 25 3.67 7.39 -17.44
N LEU A 26 3.31 7.79 -16.21
CA LEU A 26 4.05 8.79 -15.44
C LEU A 26 5.13 8.19 -14.53
N GLY A 27 4.90 7.03 -13.91
CA GLY A 27 5.81 6.49 -12.90
C GLY A 27 6.95 5.63 -13.43
N GLN A 28 6.72 4.84 -14.49
CA GLN A 28 7.73 4.00 -15.16
C GLN A 28 8.55 3.07 -14.22
N MET A 29 7.99 2.67 -13.07
CA MET A 29 8.68 1.82 -12.07
C MET A 29 8.42 0.32 -12.24
N GLY A 30 7.41 -0.06 -13.02
CA GLY A 30 7.17 -1.45 -13.39
C GLY A 30 6.46 -2.31 -12.32
N LEU A 31 5.81 -1.71 -11.32
CA LEU A 31 5.04 -2.47 -10.32
C LEU A 31 3.78 -3.08 -10.93
N VAL A 32 3.31 -4.16 -10.31
CA VAL A 32 2.01 -4.78 -10.60
C VAL A 32 1.13 -4.82 -9.34
N GLU A 33 -0.13 -5.20 -9.48
CA GLU A 33 -1.12 -5.25 -8.40
C GLU A 33 -0.65 -6.11 -7.22
N GLN A 34 0.05 -7.21 -7.51
CA GLN A 34 0.60 -8.11 -6.50
C GLN A 34 1.69 -7.45 -5.64
N ASP A 35 2.43 -6.48 -6.18
CA ASP A 35 3.44 -5.73 -5.43
C ASP A 35 2.76 -4.79 -4.43
N TYR A 36 1.68 -4.11 -4.84
CA TYR A 36 0.90 -3.28 -3.93
C TYR A 36 0.27 -4.12 -2.82
N ALA A 37 -0.29 -5.30 -3.13
CA ALA A 37 -0.78 -6.23 -2.13
C ALA A 37 0.35 -6.64 -1.14
N TRP A 38 1.53 -6.97 -1.67
CA TRP A 38 2.69 -7.34 -0.85
C TRP A 38 3.13 -6.21 0.07
N ILE A 39 3.30 -4.98 -0.44
CA ILE A 39 3.68 -3.80 0.34
C ILE A 39 2.66 -3.55 1.46
N THR A 40 1.37 -3.65 1.12
CA THR A 40 0.27 -3.46 2.07
C THR A 40 0.31 -4.49 3.19
N GLN A 41 0.55 -5.76 2.85
CA GLN A 41 0.69 -6.82 3.85
C GLN A 41 1.87 -6.54 4.77
N ARG A 42 3.00 -6.09 4.22
CA ARG A 42 4.18 -5.74 5.01
C ARG A 42 3.90 -4.63 6.02
N LEU A 43 3.13 -3.61 5.64
CA LEU A 43 2.72 -2.52 6.55
C LEU A 43 1.67 -2.99 7.56
N LYS A 44 0.70 -3.80 7.14
CA LYS A 44 -0.31 -4.41 8.02
C LYS A 44 0.33 -5.25 9.12
N ASP A 45 1.34 -6.04 8.78
CA ASP A 45 2.09 -6.84 9.75
C ASP A 45 2.78 -5.95 10.81
N VAL A 46 3.36 -4.82 10.41
CA VAL A 46 3.95 -3.84 11.33
C VAL A 46 2.89 -3.21 12.22
N ALA A 47 1.76 -2.79 11.65
CA ALA A 47 0.66 -2.21 12.42
C ALA A 47 0.06 -3.20 13.43
N ASN A 48 -0.02 -4.48 13.08
CA ASN A 48 -0.47 -5.53 13.99
C ASN A 48 0.48 -5.70 15.17
N ARG A 49 1.80 -5.61 14.95
CA ARG A 49 2.80 -5.70 16.03
C ARG A 49 2.83 -4.48 16.95
N HIS A 50 2.79 -3.26 16.39
CA HIS A 50 3.09 -2.04 17.16
C HIS A 50 1.90 -1.08 17.31
N SER A 51 0.98 -1.08 16.36
CA SER A 51 -0.09 -0.08 16.25
C SER A 51 -1.48 -0.63 16.59
N LYS A 52 -1.60 -1.84 17.16
CA LYS A 52 -2.88 -2.56 17.37
C LYS A 52 -3.76 -2.60 16.09
N GLY A 53 -3.12 -2.78 14.93
CA GLY A 53 -3.79 -2.82 13.62
C GLY A 53 -4.24 -1.46 13.08
N ARG A 54 -3.92 -0.33 13.74
CA ARG A 54 -4.35 1.01 13.28
C ARG A 54 -3.59 1.46 12.03
N ILE A 55 -4.31 1.49 10.91
CA ILE A 55 -3.86 2.04 9.63
C ILE A 55 -4.91 3.00 9.11
N VAL A 56 -4.48 4.14 8.57
CA VAL A 56 -5.28 4.98 7.67
C VAL A 56 -4.53 5.08 6.35
N SER A 57 -5.23 4.87 5.24
CA SER A 57 -4.68 5.00 3.90
C SER A 57 -5.48 6.07 3.15
N SER A 58 -4.78 6.97 2.48
CA SER A 58 -5.38 8.03 1.64
C SER A 58 -4.89 7.84 0.22
N LEU A 59 -5.81 7.84 -0.75
CA LEU A 59 -5.48 7.77 -2.17
C LEU A 59 -4.72 9.04 -2.59
N GLU A 60 -3.70 8.84 -3.43
CA GLU A 60 -2.87 9.91 -3.99
C GLU A 60 -2.86 9.83 -5.53
N GLY A 61 -1.70 9.51 -6.13
CA GLY A 61 -1.52 9.35 -7.58
C GLY A 61 -1.99 8.00 -8.12
N GLY A 62 -1.92 7.87 -9.45
CA GLY A 62 -2.42 6.73 -10.22
C GLY A 62 -3.35 7.25 -11.31
N TYR A 63 -2.88 7.18 -12.55
CA TYR A 63 -3.40 7.96 -13.67
C TYR A 63 -3.87 7.06 -14.81
N ASN A 64 -3.40 5.81 -14.87
CA ASN A 64 -4.05 4.78 -15.67
C ASN A 64 -5.26 4.21 -14.90
N LEU A 65 -6.48 4.51 -15.34
CA LEU A 65 -7.73 4.14 -14.64
C LEU A 65 -7.91 2.64 -14.40
N ASN A 66 -7.52 1.81 -15.37
CA ASN A 66 -7.67 0.36 -15.26
C ASN A 66 -6.66 -0.22 -14.26
N ALA A 67 -5.40 0.22 -14.35
CA ALA A 67 -4.36 -0.18 -13.42
C ALA A 67 -4.64 0.31 -12.00
N LEU A 68 -5.08 1.57 -11.87
CA LEU A 68 -5.48 2.17 -10.60
C LEU A 68 -6.58 1.34 -9.94
N ALA A 69 -7.67 1.03 -10.67
CA ALA A 69 -8.79 0.27 -10.10
C ALA A 69 -8.35 -1.09 -9.54
N ARG A 70 -7.56 -1.86 -10.31
CA ARG A 70 -7.07 -3.18 -9.88
C ARG A 70 -6.05 -3.09 -8.74
N SER A 71 -5.21 -2.06 -8.74
CA SER A 71 -4.20 -1.85 -7.68
C SER A 71 -4.83 -1.39 -6.36
N VAL A 72 -5.83 -0.50 -6.42
CA VAL A 72 -6.62 -0.08 -5.25
C VAL A 72 -7.41 -1.28 -4.70
N GLU A 73 -8.03 -2.10 -5.56
CA GLU A 73 -8.70 -3.33 -5.13
C GLU A 73 -7.73 -4.26 -4.38
N ALA A 74 -6.55 -4.52 -4.96
CA ALA A 74 -5.53 -5.37 -4.33
C ALA A 74 -5.07 -4.82 -2.97
N HIS A 75 -4.86 -3.50 -2.86
CA HIS A 75 -4.55 -2.83 -1.58
C HIS A 75 -5.67 -3.00 -0.54
N ILE A 76 -6.92 -2.73 -0.92
CA ILE A 76 -8.06 -2.77 -0.01
C ILE A 76 -8.37 -4.20 0.45
N ARG A 77 -8.26 -5.21 -0.44
CA ARG A 77 -8.46 -6.62 -0.06
C ARG A 77 -7.52 -7.03 1.06
N VAL A 78 -6.24 -6.66 0.98
CA VAL A 78 -5.28 -6.92 2.04
C VAL A 78 -5.65 -6.19 3.33
N LEU A 79 -6.07 -4.92 3.27
CA LEU A 79 -6.52 -4.19 4.47
C LEU A 79 -7.76 -4.84 5.11
N ALA A 80 -8.69 -5.36 4.31
CA ALA A 80 -9.95 -5.95 4.73
C ALA A 80 -9.89 -7.44 5.08
N ASP A 81 -8.72 -8.10 4.93
CA ASP A 81 -8.56 -9.56 5.08
C ASP A 81 -9.44 -10.37 4.12
N LEU A 82 -9.51 -9.97 2.84
CA LEU A 82 -10.31 -10.59 1.76
C LEU A 82 -9.47 -11.24 0.66
#